data_AF-A0A2H0SQM8-F1
#
_entry.id   AF-A0A2H0SQM8-F1
#
_cell.length_a   1.000
_cell.length_b   1.000
_cell.length_c   1.000
_cell.angle_alpha   90.00
_cell.angle_beta   90.00
_cell.angle_gamma   90.00
#
_symmetry.space_group_name_H-M   'P 1'
#
loop_
_entity.id
_entity.type
_entity.pdbx_description
1 polymer ?
#
loop_
_entity_poly.entity_id
_entity_poly.type
_entity_poly.pdbx_seq_one_letter_code
_entity_poly.pdbx_strand_id
1 'polypeptide(L)'
;MNKVEVQTLKRKSVTGAASYFARSILLQAIGFVSALVLSAYFAPEDFGIYGIVITIIGILVFFSDIGLASTLIQKKVQPTLDEYRSVFTVQFVLSLLILLICIGVTATDLLSQKTGVVGNYILLALGISFPLATLKTIPSIMLERELLFSKLVLPQIVEQISFHGILIWLAISGWGAFAYIPAVLVRSVSGVIALYLIKRWKIGFSTNWVA
;
A
#
# COMPACT_ATOMS: atom_id res chain seq x y z
N MET A 1 -6.47 28.25 -25.41
CA MET A 1 -5.74 27.00 -25.70
C MET A 1 -5.75 26.76 -27.20
N ASN A 2 -4.57 26.59 -27.79
CA ASN A 2 -4.44 26.41 -29.23
C ASN A 2 -4.82 24.96 -29.65
N LYS A 3 -5.30 24.71 -30.87
CA LYS A 3 -5.74 23.35 -31.31
C LYS A 3 -4.65 22.28 -31.12
N VAL A 4 -3.38 22.68 -31.24
CA VAL A 4 -2.19 21.83 -31.02
C VAL A 4 -2.01 21.45 -29.53
N GLU A 5 -2.29 22.36 -28.59
CA GLU A 5 -2.28 22.06 -27.15
C GLU A 5 -3.38 21.08 -26.77
N VAL A 6 -4.57 21.21 -27.36
CA VAL A 6 -5.69 20.29 -27.12
C VAL A 6 -5.38 18.88 -27.63
N GLN A 7 -4.77 18.75 -28.80
CA GLN A 7 -4.38 17.45 -29.36
C GLN A 7 -3.23 16.79 -28.59
N THR A 8 -2.21 17.57 -28.19
CA THR A 8 -1.10 17.06 -27.36
C THR A 8 -1.57 16.68 -25.96
N LEU A 9 -2.48 17.45 -25.35
CA LEU A 9 -3.10 17.12 -24.08
C LEU A 9 -3.92 15.82 -24.20
N LYS A 10 -4.79 15.71 -25.22
CA LYS A 10 -5.58 14.49 -25.47
C LYS A 10 -4.68 13.26 -25.65
N ARG A 11 -3.61 13.37 -26.43
CA ARG A 11 -2.62 12.30 -26.62
C ARG A 11 -1.93 11.92 -25.31
N LYS A 12 -1.49 12.90 -24.50
CA LYS A 12 -0.87 12.65 -23.18
C LYS A 12 -1.85 11.98 -22.22
N SER A 13 -3.11 12.43 -22.17
CA SER A 13 -4.16 11.83 -21.34
C SER A 13 -4.47 10.39 -21.75
N VAL A 14 -4.62 10.12 -23.05
CA VAL A 14 -4.86 8.75 -23.56
C VAL A 14 -3.67 7.84 -23.30
N THR A 15 -2.44 8.33 -23.51
CA THR A 15 -1.22 7.54 -23.23
C THR A 15 -1.09 7.25 -21.73
N GLY A 16 -1.40 8.23 -20.87
CA GLY A 16 -1.42 8.06 -19.42
C GLY A 16 -2.47 7.04 -18.96
N ALA A 17 -3.69 7.12 -19.50
CA ALA A 17 -4.76 6.18 -19.22
C ALA A 17 -4.42 4.76 -19.69
N ALA A 18 -3.86 4.60 -20.90
CA ALA A 18 -3.41 3.32 -21.43
C ALA A 18 -2.27 2.72 -20.59
N SER A 19 -1.31 3.53 -20.16
CA SER A 19 -0.22 3.09 -19.28
C SER A 19 -0.74 2.66 -17.91
N TYR A 20 -1.71 3.38 -17.35
CA TYR A 20 -2.34 3.01 -16.09
C TYR A 20 -3.10 1.69 -16.22
N PHE A 21 -3.86 1.52 -17.30
CA PHE A 21 -4.61 0.29 -17.56
C PHE A 21 -3.68 -0.92 -17.77
N ALA A 22 -2.63 -0.76 -18.58
CA ALA A 22 -1.63 -1.82 -18.80
C ALA A 22 -0.94 -2.24 -17.50
N ARG A 23 -0.61 -1.28 -16.63
CA ARG A 23 -0.09 -1.56 -15.28
C ARG A 23 -1.07 -2.37 -14.45
N SER A 24 -2.34 -1.96 -14.42
CA SER A 24 -3.37 -2.67 -13.64
C SER A 24 -3.53 -4.11 -14.11
N ILE A 25 -3.54 -4.34 -15.43
CA ILE A 25 -3.57 -5.70 -16.01
C ILE A 25 -2.34 -6.49 -15.58
N LEU A 26 -1.13 -5.91 -15.67
CA LEU A 26 0.10 -6.59 -15.27
C LEU A 26 0.05 -7.03 -13.80
N LEU A 27 -0.35 -6.13 -12.89
CA LEU A 27 -0.44 -6.44 -11.46
C LEU A 27 -1.50 -7.51 -11.17
N GLN A 28 -2.66 -7.45 -11.85
CA GLN A 28 -3.70 -8.48 -11.75
C GLN A 28 -3.22 -9.83 -12.28
N ALA A 29 -2.49 -9.85 -13.40
CA ALA A 29 -1.92 -11.07 -13.96
C ALA A 29 -0.93 -11.73 -13.00
N ILE A 30 -0.04 -10.93 -12.37
CA ILE A 30 0.88 -11.45 -11.34
C ILE A 30 0.10 -12.08 -10.19
N GLY A 31 -0.95 -11.41 -9.70
CA GLY A 31 -1.79 -11.93 -8.62
C GLY A 31 -2.51 -13.22 -9.01
N PHE A 32 -3.08 -13.27 -10.22
CA PHE A 32 -3.77 -14.44 -10.74
C PHE A 32 -2.85 -15.65 -10.90
N VAL A 33 -1.68 -15.46 -11.54
CA VAL A 33 -0.67 -16.52 -11.67
C VAL A 33 -0.23 -17.01 -10.30
N SER A 34 -0.02 -16.09 -9.35
CA SER A 34 0.36 -16.47 -7.99
C SER A 34 -0.73 -17.28 -7.30
N ALA A 35 -2.01 -16.93 -7.48
CA ALA A 35 -3.12 -17.70 -6.93
C ALA A 35 -3.18 -19.13 -7.49
N LEU A 36 -2.93 -19.31 -8.80
CA LEU A 36 -2.86 -20.64 -9.44
C LEU A 36 -1.70 -21.49 -8.90
N VAL A 37 -0.54 -20.87 -8.65
CA VAL A 37 0.59 -21.57 -8.04
C VAL A 37 0.27 -21.93 -6.61
N LEU A 38 -0.23 -20.98 -5.82
CA LEU A 38 -0.55 -21.18 -4.42
C LEU A 38 -1.66 -22.22 -4.23
N SER A 39 -2.63 -22.36 -5.14
CA SER A 39 -3.67 -23.37 -5.02
C SER A 39 -3.16 -24.82 -5.11
N ALA A 40 -1.92 -25.03 -5.57
CA ALA A 40 -1.27 -26.34 -5.53
C ALA A 40 -0.61 -26.66 -4.18
N TYR A 41 -0.34 -25.64 -3.34
CA TYR A 41 0.43 -25.79 -2.10
C TYR A 41 -0.34 -25.40 -0.83
N PHE A 42 -1.30 -24.49 -0.94
CA PHE A 42 -2.13 -24.02 0.16
C PHE A 42 -3.42 -24.82 0.27
N ALA A 43 -3.84 -25.05 1.51
CA ALA A 43 -5.17 -25.56 1.80
C ALA A 43 -6.21 -24.42 1.69
N PRO A 44 -7.49 -24.73 1.43
CA PRO A 44 -8.56 -23.71 1.44
C PRO A 44 -8.59 -22.88 2.73
N GLU A 45 -8.22 -23.48 3.85
CA GLU A 45 -8.13 -22.84 5.17
C GLU A 45 -7.07 -21.73 5.19
N ASP A 46 -5.92 -21.92 4.53
CA ASP A 46 -4.85 -20.91 4.48
C ASP A 46 -5.33 -19.63 3.78
N PHE A 47 -6.06 -19.79 2.66
CA PHE A 47 -6.71 -18.68 1.97
C PHE A 47 -7.82 -18.06 2.81
N GLY A 48 -8.61 -18.88 3.50
CA GLY A 48 -9.71 -18.43 4.35
C GLY A 48 -9.25 -17.55 5.50
N ILE A 49 -8.17 -17.94 6.18
CA ILE A 49 -7.53 -17.16 7.25
C ILE A 49 -7.15 -15.79 6.72
N TYR A 50 -6.34 -15.73 5.67
CA TYR A 50 -5.90 -14.45 5.11
C TYR A 50 -7.07 -13.60 4.60
N GLY A 51 -8.07 -14.24 3.98
CA GLY A 51 -9.31 -13.59 3.51
C GLY A 51 -10.09 -12.91 4.61
N ILE A 52 -10.22 -13.54 5.79
CA ILE A 52 -10.87 -12.93 6.95
C ILE A 52 -10.06 -11.74 7.44
N VAL A 53 -8.73 -11.89 7.60
CA VAL A 53 -7.89 -10.81 8.12
C VAL A 53 -7.85 -9.61 7.17
N ILE A 54 -7.73 -9.83 5.86
CA ILE A 54 -7.69 -8.73 4.89
C ILE A 54 -9.03 -7.99 4.81
N THR A 55 -10.16 -8.69 5.06
CA THR A 55 -11.48 -8.05 5.15
C THR A 55 -11.55 -7.07 6.32
N ILE A 56 -11.05 -7.47 7.51
CA ILE A 56 -10.95 -6.58 8.68
C ILE A 56 -10.10 -5.36 8.36
N ILE A 57 -8.93 -5.60 7.75
CA ILE A 57 -8.00 -4.53 7.37
C ILE A 57 -8.61 -3.60 6.32
N GLY A 58 -9.40 -4.11 5.38
CA GLY A 58 -10.08 -3.30 4.37
C GLY A 58 -10.97 -2.21 4.97
N ILE A 59 -11.64 -2.51 6.09
CA ILE A 59 -12.43 -1.53 6.84
C ILE A 59 -11.51 -0.45 7.44
N LEU A 60 -10.37 -0.84 8.01
CA LEU A 60 -9.41 0.10 8.61
C LEU A 60 -8.73 1.00 7.58
N VAL A 61 -8.43 0.48 6.38
CA VAL A 61 -7.88 1.27 5.26
C VAL A 61 -8.83 2.41 4.87
N PHE A 62 -10.14 2.15 4.82
CA PHE A 62 -11.13 3.17 4.48
C PHE A 62 -11.08 4.37 5.44
N PHE A 63 -10.90 4.13 6.74
CA PHE A 63 -10.76 5.21 7.73
C PHE A 63 -9.37 5.87 7.75
N SER A 64 -8.35 5.22 7.18
CA SER A 64 -6.98 5.74 7.16
C SER A 64 -6.76 6.83 6.10
N ASP A 65 -7.56 6.85 5.03
CA ASP A 65 -7.42 7.81 3.93
C ASP A 65 -8.52 8.89 4.02
N ILE A 66 -8.30 9.89 4.88
CA ILE A 66 -9.26 10.99 5.10
C ILE A 66 -9.19 12.05 3.97
N GLY A 67 -8.73 11.68 2.77
CA GLY A 67 -8.64 12.59 1.63
C GLY A 67 -7.58 13.68 1.74
N LEU A 68 -6.74 13.68 2.79
CA LEU A 68 -5.68 14.67 3.01
C LEU A 68 -4.60 14.64 1.94
N ALA A 69 -4.36 13.48 1.31
CA ALA A 69 -3.46 13.39 0.18
C ALA A 69 -4.00 14.18 -1.03
N SER A 70 -5.31 14.10 -1.27
CA SER A 70 -5.96 14.76 -2.41
C SER A 70 -5.91 16.29 -2.31
N THR A 71 -5.98 16.86 -1.10
CA THR A 71 -5.88 18.31 -0.90
C THR A 71 -4.51 18.83 -1.33
N LEU A 72 -3.45 18.11 -0.97
CA LEU A 72 -2.09 18.44 -1.41
C LEU A 72 -1.91 18.22 -2.90
N ILE A 73 -2.49 17.17 -3.51
CA ILE A 73 -2.37 16.93 -4.95
C ILE A 73 -3.07 18.03 -5.77
N GLN A 74 -4.27 18.46 -5.35
CA GLN A 74 -5.10 19.43 -6.08
C GLN A 74 -4.72 20.89 -5.81
N LYS A 75 -3.87 21.16 -4.83
CA LYS A 75 -3.43 22.52 -4.50
C LYS A 75 -2.74 23.18 -5.70
N LYS A 76 -3.27 24.33 -6.15
CA LYS A 76 -2.74 25.06 -7.32
C LYS A 76 -1.30 25.54 -7.11
N VAL A 77 -0.99 25.99 -5.90
CA VAL A 77 0.34 26.44 -5.49
C VAL A 77 1.13 25.25 -4.95
N GLN A 78 2.46 25.27 -5.09
CA GLN A 78 3.31 24.23 -4.52
C GLN A 78 3.19 24.20 -2.99
N PRO A 79 2.86 23.04 -2.38
CA PRO A 79 2.80 22.93 -0.95
C PRO A 79 4.14 23.19 -0.29
N THR A 80 4.11 23.83 0.87
CA THR A 80 5.32 24.05 1.67
C THR A 80 5.77 22.75 2.34
N LEU A 81 7.02 22.72 2.82
CA LEU A 81 7.52 21.56 3.56
C LEU A 81 6.67 21.29 4.83
N ASP A 82 6.20 22.34 5.49
CA ASP A 82 5.39 22.21 6.69
C ASP A 82 4.00 21.63 6.39
N GLU A 83 3.40 21.95 5.24
CA GLU A 83 2.13 21.36 4.80
C GLU A 83 2.28 19.87 4.50
N TYR A 84 3.35 19.46 3.82
CA TYR A 84 3.67 18.05 3.63
C TYR A 84 3.85 17.32 4.95
N ARG A 85 4.58 17.92 5.89
CA ARG A 85 4.81 17.36 7.21
C ARG A 85 3.53 17.29 8.04
N SER A 86 2.63 18.27 7.94
CA SER A 86 1.34 18.26 8.64
C SER A 86 0.46 17.11 8.18
N VAL A 87 0.34 16.90 6.86
CA VAL A 87 -0.40 15.75 6.31
C VAL A 87 0.26 14.43 6.72
N PHE A 88 1.59 14.35 6.66
CA PHE A 88 2.33 13.18 7.12
C PHE A 88 2.07 12.89 8.61
N THR A 89 2.13 13.89 9.48
CA THR A 89 1.87 13.73 10.93
C THR A 89 0.51 13.11 11.17
N VAL A 90 -0.55 13.66 10.55
CA VAL A 90 -1.91 13.17 10.74
C VAL A 90 -2.04 11.73 10.26
N GLN A 91 -1.57 11.42 9.05
CA GLN A 91 -1.60 10.05 8.54
C GLN A 91 -0.76 9.09 9.38
N PHE A 92 0.36 9.55 9.92
CA PHE A 92 1.24 8.71 10.72
C PHE A 92 0.58 8.39 12.06
N VAL A 93 -0.02 9.37 12.72
CA VAL A 93 -0.81 9.15 13.94
C VAL A 93 -1.98 8.20 13.69
N LEU A 94 -2.74 8.38 12.61
CA LEU A 94 -3.83 7.46 12.24
C LEU A 94 -3.32 6.04 12.01
N SER A 95 -2.20 5.89 11.31
CA SER A 95 -1.59 4.58 11.07
C SER A 95 -1.11 3.89 12.35
N LEU A 96 -0.64 4.66 13.34
CA LEU A 96 -0.29 4.15 14.66
C LEU A 96 -1.53 3.74 15.45
N LEU A 97 -2.62 4.51 15.38
CA LEU A 97 -3.89 4.15 16.01
C LEU A 97 -4.44 2.83 15.43
N ILE A 98 -4.36 2.64 14.12
CA ILE A 98 -4.73 1.38 13.45
C ILE A 98 -3.87 0.23 13.97
N LEU A 99 -2.56 0.40 14.06
CA LEU A 99 -1.67 -0.61 14.64
C LEU A 99 -2.04 -0.93 16.10
N LEU A 100 -2.36 0.07 16.91
CA LEU A 100 -2.81 -0.14 18.29
C LEU A 100 -4.14 -0.91 18.36
N ILE A 101 -5.08 -0.64 17.45
CA ILE A 101 -6.32 -1.42 17.32
C ILE A 101 -6.00 -2.87 16.97
N CYS A 102 -5.10 -3.13 16.01
CA CYS A 102 -4.67 -4.49 15.66
C CYS A 102 -4.05 -5.23 16.87
N ILE A 103 -3.25 -4.53 17.68
CA ILE A 103 -2.67 -5.06 18.92
C ILE A 103 -3.78 -5.38 19.93
N GLY A 104 -4.75 -4.48 20.12
CA GLY A 104 -5.89 -4.69 21.03
C GLY A 104 -6.78 -5.87 20.63
N VAL A 105 -7.08 -6.00 19.32
CA VAL A 105 -7.84 -7.15 18.78
C VAL A 105 -7.08 -8.45 19.00
N THR A 106 -5.77 -8.44 18.79
CA THR A 106 -4.91 -9.61 19.02
C THR A 106 -4.86 -9.99 20.50
N ALA A 107 -4.80 -9.01 21.40
CA ALA A 107 -4.74 -9.25 22.86
C ALA A 107 -6.02 -9.86 23.44
N THR A 108 -7.17 -9.63 22.80
CA THR A 108 -8.46 -10.21 23.24
C THR A 108 -8.74 -11.60 22.66
N ASP A 109 -7.85 -12.11 21.79
CA ASP A 109 -7.97 -13.39 21.09
C ASP A 109 -9.26 -13.58 20.28
N LEU A 110 -9.96 -12.48 19.97
CA LEU A 110 -11.25 -12.46 19.31
C LEU A 110 -11.20 -13.13 17.91
N LEU A 111 -10.08 -12.96 17.21
CA LEU A 111 -9.87 -13.42 15.85
C LEU A 111 -9.43 -14.89 15.79
N SER A 112 -8.76 -15.40 16.84
CA SER A 112 -8.29 -16.79 16.90
C SER A 112 -9.41 -17.82 16.85
N GLN A 113 -10.60 -17.48 17.34
CA GLN A 113 -11.76 -18.39 17.28
C GLN A 113 -12.11 -18.81 15.85
N LYS A 114 -11.84 -17.96 14.86
CA LYS A 114 -12.15 -18.23 13.44
C LYS A 114 -10.93 -18.54 12.59
N THR A 115 -9.75 -18.08 12.99
CA THR A 115 -8.54 -18.11 12.14
C THR A 115 -7.34 -18.77 12.81
N GLY A 116 -7.48 -19.22 14.05
CA GLY A 116 -6.36 -19.64 14.89
C GLY A 116 -5.39 -18.51 15.20
N VAL A 117 -4.34 -18.84 15.96
CA VAL A 117 -3.32 -17.86 16.39
C VAL A 117 -2.59 -17.23 15.20
N VAL A 118 -2.52 -17.93 14.06
CA VAL A 118 -1.89 -17.41 12.84
C VAL A 118 -2.59 -16.17 12.30
N GLY A 119 -3.92 -16.09 12.39
CA GLY A 119 -4.68 -14.91 11.95
C GLY A 119 -4.31 -13.66 12.75
N ASN A 120 -4.04 -13.80 14.05
CA ASN A 120 -3.55 -12.70 14.89
C ASN A 120 -2.20 -12.17 14.39
N TYR A 121 -1.26 -13.06 14.08
CA TYR A 121 0.05 -12.64 13.57
C TYR A 121 -0.03 -11.99 12.18
N ILE A 122 -0.91 -12.48 11.31
CA ILE A 122 -1.18 -11.83 10.02
C ILE A 122 -1.80 -10.44 10.23
N LEU A 123 -2.73 -10.30 11.18
CA LEU A 123 -3.34 -9.01 11.52
C LEU A 123 -2.29 -8.02 12.01
N LEU A 124 -1.38 -8.46 12.88
CA LEU A 124 -0.26 -7.64 13.35
C LEU A 124 0.70 -7.26 12.22
N ALA A 125 1.04 -8.19 11.32
CA ALA A 125 1.88 -7.91 10.16
C ALA A 125 1.25 -6.84 9.25
N LEU A 126 -0.05 -6.94 9.01
CA LEU A 126 -0.81 -5.93 8.26
C LEU A 126 -0.91 -4.61 9.04
N GLY A 127 -1.13 -4.64 10.35
CA GLY A 127 -1.09 -3.45 11.21
C GLY A 127 0.24 -2.70 11.12
N ILE A 128 1.37 -3.43 11.17
CA ILE A 128 2.73 -2.86 11.02
C ILE A 128 2.93 -2.25 9.63
N SER A 129 2.25 -2.78 8.61
CA SER A 129 2.33 -2.24 7.26
C SER A 129 1.74 -0.84 7.11
N PHE A 130 0.83 -0.41 8.00
CA PHE A 130 0.21 0.93 7.92
C PHE A 130 1.22 2.06 8.16
N PRO A 131 1.99 2.09 9.26
CA PRO A 131 3.04 3.10 9.43
C PRO A 131 4.06 3.12 8.28
N LEU A 132 4.43 1.94 7.75
CA LEU A 132 5.32 1.84 6.59
C LEU A 132 4.67 2.41 5.33
N ALA A 133 3.37 2.20 5.12
CA ALA A 133 2.63 2.77 4.01
C ALA A 133 2.61 4.31 4.09
N THR A 134 2.45 4.89 5.27
CA THR A 134 2.46 6.35 5.47
C THR A 134 3.78 7.01 5.05
N LEU A 135 4.92 6.32 5.24
CA LEU A 135 6.22 6.82 4.75
C LEU A 135 6.21 7.07 3.24
N LYS A 136 5.41 6.31 2.50
CA LYS A 136 5.27 6.43 1.05
C LYS A 136 4.32 7.53 0.61
N THR A 137 3.45 8.04 1.47
CA THR A 137 2.39 8.98 1.07
C THR A 137 2.96 10.26 0.48
N ILE A 138 3.87 10.94 1.18
CA ILE A 138 4.39 12.23 0.71
C ILE A 138 5.20 12.11 -0.58
N PRO A 139 6.15 11.17 -0.73
CA PRO A 139 6.81 10.93 -2.01
C PRO A 139 5.83 10.63 -3.15
N SER A 140 4.76 9.88 -2.86
CA SER A 140 3.72 9.58 -3.85
C SER A 140 2.98 10.83 -4.28
N ILE A 141 2.53 11.66 -3.33
CA ILE A 141 1.89 12.97 -3.59
C ILE A 141 2.80 13.85 -4.45
N MET A 142 4.10 13.94 -4.13
CA MET A 142 5.05 14.74 -4.90
C MET A 142 5.16 14.25 -6.35
N LEU A 143 5.25 12.94 -6.57
CA LEU A 143 5.31 12.35 -7.91
C LEU A 143 4.00 12.53 -8.69
N GLU A 144 2.85 12.43 -8.03
CA GLU A 144 1.54 12.68 -8.64
C GLU A 144 1.39 14.14 -9.07
N ARG A 145 1.79 15.09 -8.21
CA ARG A 145 1.81 16.53 -8.55
C ARG A 145 2.74 16.84 -9.71
N GLU A 146 3.85 16.12 -9.82
CA GLU A 146 4.80 16.23 -10.94
C GLU A 146 4.34 15.47 -12.20
N LEU A 147 3.17 14.81 -12.17
CA LEU A 147 2.63 13.97 -13.25
C LEU A 147 3.57 12.82 -13.66
N LEU A 148 4.42 12.36 -12.74
CA LEU A 148 5.40 11.30 -12.96
C LEU A 148 4.83 9.91 -12.60
N PHE A 149 3.65 9.58 -13.14
CA PHE A 149 2.93 8.35 -12.82
C PHE A 149 3.71 7.07 -13.13
N SER A 150 4.57 7.09 -14.16
CA SER A 150 5.45 5.96 -14.49
C SER A 150 6.39 5.58 -13.35
N LYS A 151 6.84 6.57 -12.57
CA LYS A 151 7.70 6.35 -11.41
C LYS A 151 6.95 5.76 -10.21
N LEU A 152 5.64 5.99 -10.10
CA LEU A 152 4.80 5.35 -9.09
C LEU A 152 4.58 3.87 -9.37
N VAL A 153 4.73 3.43 -10.63
CA VAL A 153 4.57 2.03 -11.03
C VAL A 153 5.64 1.14 -10.42
N LEU A 154 6.88 1.61 -10.39
CA LEU A 154 8.03 0.80 -9.99
C LEU A 154 7.91 0.25 -8.56
N PRO A 155 7.58 1.06 -7.52
CA PRO A 155 7.38 0.53 -6.16
C PRO A 155 6.26 -0.50 -6.08
N GLN A 156 5.16 -0.32 -6.82
CA GLN A 156 4.07 -1.30 -6.81
C GLN A 156 4.45 -2.63 -7.46
N ILE A 157 5.23 -2.61 -8.54
CA ILE A 157 5.76 -3.84 -9.14
C ILE A 157 6.70 -4.54 -8.14
N VAL A 158 7.61 -3.79 -7.51
CA VAL A 158 8.52 -4.34 -6.48
C VAL A 158 7.74 -4.94 -5.33
N GLU A 159 6.70 -4.26 -4.84
CA GLU A 159 5.81 -4.76 -3.80
C GLU A 159 5.14 -6.07 -4.22
N GLN A 160 4.55 -6.12 -5.41
CA GLN A 160 3.81 -7.29 -5.88
C GLN A 160 4.71 -8.51 -6.08
N ILE A 161 5.89 -8.29 -6.69
CA ILE A 161 6.90 -9.34 -6.88
C ILE A 161 7.44 -9.81 -5.53
N SER A 162 7.77 -8.90 -4.63
CA SER A 162 8.31 -9.26 -3.31
C SER A 162 7.28 -10.02 -2.47
N PHE A 163 6.02 -9.59 -2.50
CA PHE A 163 4.93 -10.27 -1.81
C PHE A 163 4.73 -11.70 -2.33
N HIS A 164 4.47 -11.85 -3.62
CA HIS A 164 4.16 -13.16 -4.18
C HIS A 164 5.38 -14.08 -4.23
N GLY A 165 6.58 -13.54 -4.49
CA GLY A 165 7.81 -14.31 -4.47
C GLY A 165 8.06 -14.95 -3.11
N ILE A 166 7.97 -14.16 -2.03
CA ILE A 166 8.11 -14.67 -0.66
C ILE A 166 6.96 -15.62 -0.30
N LEU A 167 5.73 -15.26 -0.65
CA LEU A 167 4.55 -16.07 -0.33
C LEU A 167 4.61 -17.45 -1.00
N ILE A 168 4.95 -17.52 -2.29
CA ILE A 168 5.09 -18.77 -3.04
C ILE A 168 6.26 -19.60 -2.48
N TRP A 169 7.41 -18.97 -2.24
CA TRP A 169 8.58 -19.67 -1.71
C TRP A 169 8.30 -20.35 -0.35
N LEU A 170 7.61 -19.64 0.55
CA LEU A 170 7.23 -20.17 1.85
C LEU A 170 6.06 -21.17 1.78
N ALA A 171 5.15 -20.99 0.82
CA ALA A 171 4.08 -21.96 0.55
C ALA A 171 4.65 -23.32 0.14
N ILE A 172 5.61 -23.31 -0.80
CA ILE A 172 6.33 -24.53 -1.22
C ILE A 172 7.07 -25.17 -0.05
N SER A 173 7.56 -24.34 0.88
CA SER A 173 8.24 -24.78 2.11
C SER A 173 7.29 -25.29 3.20
N GLY A 174 5.97 -25.30 2.96
CA GLY A 174 4.97 -25.85 3.88
C GLY A 174 4.59 -24.93 5.05
N TRP A 175 4.80 -23.61 4.93
CA TRP A 175 4.46 -22.66 6.01
C TRP A 175 2.95 -22.39 6.17
N GLY A 176 2.13 -22.79 5.20
CA GLY A 176 0.69 -22.50 5.17
C GLY A 176 0.41 -21.00 5.35
N ALA A 177 -0.62 -20.66 6.11
CA ALA A 177 -1.01 -19.28 6.39
C ALA A 177 0.09 -18.42 7.02
N PHE A 178 1.07 -19.00 7.73
CA PHE A 178 2.19 -18.22 8.30
C PHE A 178 3.04 -17.55 7.22
N ALA A 179 3.04 -18.06 5.99
CA ALA A 179 3.77 -17.45 4.87
C ALA A 179 3.33 -16.01 4.57
N TYR A 180 2.08 -15.63 4.89
CA TYR A 180 1.59 -14.27 4.67
C TYR A 180 2.30 -13.23 5.54
N ILE A 181 2.79 -13.60 6.73
CA ILE A 181 3.42 -12.68 7.68
C ILE A 181 4.69 -12.05 7.08
N PRO A 182 5.74 -12.81 6.74
CA PRO A 182 6.93 -12.25 6.12
C PRO A 182 6.64 -11.68 4.74
N ALA A 183 5.72 -12.25 3.96
CA ALA A 183 5.35 -11.71 2.64
C ALA A 183 4.82 -10.27 2.76
N VAL A 184 3.91 -10.00 3.71
CA VAL A 184 3.37 -8.65 3.97
C VAL A 184 4.46 -7.69 4.43
N LEU A 185 5.33 -8.11 5.35
CA LEU A 185 6.38 -7.24 5.89
C LEU A 185 7.44 -6.90 4.84
N VAL A 186 7.93 -7.90 4.10
CA VAL A 186 8.91 -7.71 3.02
C VAL A 186 8.34 -6.82 1.93
N ARG A 187 7.08 -7.02 1.52
CA ARG A 187 6.37 -6.13 0.61
C ARG A 187 6.40 -4.68 1.11
N SER A 188 6.04 -4.48 2.37
CA SER A 188 5.92 -3.13 2.94
C SER A 188 7.26 -2.40 2.99
N VAL A 189 8.31 -3.09 3.42
CA VAL A 189 9.68 -2.54 3.49
C VAL A 189 10.25 -2.29 2.09
N SER A 190 10.13 -3.27 1.18
CA SER A 190 10.65 -3.13 -0.20
C SER A 190 9.97 -2.00 -0.95
N GLY A 191 8.67 -1.79 -0.76
CA GLY A 191 7.93 -0.67 -1.31
C GLY A 191 8.44 0.69 -0.83
N VAL A 192 8.70 0.83 0.47
CA VAL A 192 9.26 2.06 1.05
C VAL A 192 10.65 2.32 0.45
N ILE A 193 11.52 1.30 0.43
CA ILE A 193 12.87 1.43 -0.14
C ILE A 193 12.79 1.85 -1.61
N ALA A 194 12.02 1.14 -2.43
CA ALA A 194 11.89 1.42 -3.85
C ALA A 194 11.41 2.85 -4.11
N LEU A 195 10.41 3.33 -3.36
CA LEU A 195 9.90 4.69 -3.53
C LEU A 195 10.91 5.75 -3.09
N TYR A 196 11.63 5.54 -1.98
CA TYR A 196 12.65 6.48 -1.50
C TYR A 196 13.90 6.53 -2.39
N LEU A 197 14.20 5.45 -3.12
CA LEU A 197 15.22 5.48 -4.18
C LEU A 197 14.81 6.39 -5.35
N ILE A 198 13.51 6.52 -5.61
CA ILE A 198 12.95 7.32 -6.70
C ILE A 198 12.74 8.78 -6.28
N LYS A 199 12.11 9.01 -5.14
CA LYS A 199 11.77 10.34 -4.63
C LYS A 199 12.02 10.40 -3.13
N ARG A 200 13.11 11.06 -2.75
CA ARG A 200 13.43 11.36 -1.35
C ARG A 200 12.65 12.57 -0.90
N TRP A 201 12.21 12.55 0.35
CA TRP A 201 11.64 13.71 1.02
C TRP A 201 12.21 13.84 2.44
N LYS A 202 12.22 15.06 2.97
CA LYS A 202 12.75 15.35 4.31
C LYS A 202 11.67 15.08 5.36
N ILE A 203 11.60 13.82 5.79
CA ILE A 203 10.68 13.38 6.86
C ILE A 203 10.79 14.34 8.05
N GLY A 204 9.64 14.71 8.58
CA GLY A 204 9.53 15.49 9.80
C GLY A 204 8.06 15.59 10.20
N PHE A 205 7.84 16.05 11.42
CA PHE A 205 6.51 16.30 11.95
C PHE A 205 6.24 17.80 11.96
N SER A 206 5.00 18.17 11.66
CA SER A 206 4.47 19.51 11.77
C SER A 206 3.00 19.42 12.20
N THR A 207 2.54 20.43 12.93
CA THR A 207 1.13 20.64 13.29
C THR A 207 0.61 21.96 12.73
N ASN A 208 1.43 22.69 11.97
CA ASN A 208 1.05 23.96 11.38
C ASN A 208 0.16 23.69 10.18
N TRP A 209 -1.15 23.72 10.41
CA TRP A 209 -2.15 23.65 9.36
C TRP A 209 -2.42 25.05 8.83
N VAL A 210 -2.04 25.30 7.57
CA VAL A 210 -2.50 26.50 6.86
C VAL A 210 -3.58 26.00 5.91
N ALA A 211 -4.83 26.32 6.25
CA ALA A 211 -6.00 26.06 5.40
C ALA A 211 -5.87 26.79 4.05
#